data_AF-A0A953H3N9-F1
#
_entry.id   AF-A0A953H3N9-F1
#
_cell.length_a   1.000
_cell.length_b   1.000
_cell.length_c   1.000
_cell.angle_alpha   90.00
_cell.angle_beta   90.00
_cell.angle_gamma   90.00
#
_symmetry.space_group_name_H-M   'P 1'
#
loop_
_entity.id
_entity.type
_entity.pdbx_description
1 polymer ?
#
loop_
_entity_poly.entity_id
_entity_poly.type
_entity_poly.pdbx_seq_one_letter_code
_entity_poly.pdbx_strand_id
1 'polypeptide(L)'
;MIRDAGGVAVLAHPKLVHLAEGETIEDVVKGLKSAGLGGIECVYSLHTPEETTHYLDLAKKYDLVPTGGSDFHGGNKPEIDMGTGLGSLAVPLEFADGLEQLAESAASK
;
A
#
# COMPACT_ATOMS: atom_id res chain seq x y z
N MET A 1 14.08 -4.94 -10.32
CA MET A 1 13.95 -6.03 -9.34
C MET A 1 12.50 -6.46 -9.05
N ILE A 2 11.50 -5.60 -8.87
CA ILE A 2 10.07 -6.04 -8.84
C ILE A 2 9.44 -5.93 -10.24
N ARG A 3 9.58 -4.75 -10.86
CA ARG A 3 9.04 -4.45 -12.20
C ARG A 3 9.63 -5.33 -13.30
N ASP A 4 10.93 -5.58 -13.25
CA ASP A 4 11.61 -6.47 -14.22
C ASP A 4 11.14 -7.92 -14.12
N ALA A 5 10.49 -8.31 -13.02
CA ALA A 5 9.86 -9.62 -12.85
C ALA A 5 8.37 -9.61 -13.24
N GLY A 6 7.86 -8.52 -13.84
CA GLY A 6 6.45 -8.34 -14.19
C GLY A 6 5.55 -7.94 -13.02
N GLY A 7 6.13 -7.64 -11.85
CA GLY A 7 5.37 -7.27 -10.65
C GLY A 7 5.09 -5.77 -10.52
N VAL A 8 4.11 -5.44 -9.67
CA VAL A 8 3.79 -4.07 -9.26
C VAL A 8 4.49 -3.76 -7.94
N ALA A 9 5.26 -2.67 -7.90
CA ALA A 9 5.87 -2.20 -6.65
C ALA A 9 4.82 -1.43 -5.82
N VAL A 10 4.68 -1.81 -4.55
CA VAL A 10 3.71 -1.23 -3.61
C VAL A 10 4.45 -0.74 -2.35
N LEU A 11 4.09 0.45 -1.86
CA LEU A 11 4.58 0.96 -0.57
C LEU A 11 3.73 0.38 0.56
N ALA A 12 4.25 -0.63 1.26
CA ALA A 12 3.59 -1.25 2.40
C ALA A 12 3.65 -0.35 3.65
N HIS A 13 2.59 -0.40 4.46
CA HIS A 13 2.38 0.26 5.75
C HIS A 13 3.11 1.62 5.85
N PRO A 14 2.71 2.61 5.03
CA PRO A 14 3.40 3.91 4.93
C PRO A 14 3.51 4.67 6.26
N LYS A 15 2.61 4.38 7.20
CA LYS A 15 2.64 4.86 8.59
C LYS A 15 3.97 4.57 9.31
N LEU A 16 4.66 3.50 8.94
CA LEU A 16 5.90 3.05 9.59
C LEU A 16 7.16 3.56 8.88
N VAL A 17 7.03 4.36 7.84
CA VAL A 17 8.17 4.94 7.13
C VAL A 17 8.88 5.94 8.05
N HIS A 18 10.18 5.74 8.25
CA HIS A 18 11.03 6.69 8.95
C HIS A 18 11.34 7.87 8.04
N LEU A 19 10.73 9.02 8.32
CA LEU A 19 10.92 10.26 7.57
C LEU A 19 12.14 11.02 8.12
N ALA A 20 12.90 11.61 7.20
CA ALA A 20 13.93 12.57 7.59
C ALA A 20 13.30 13.84 8.21
N GLU A 21 14.10 14.63 8.92
CA GLU A 21 13.63 15.90 9.49
C GLU A 21 13.09 16.82 8.39
N GLY A 22 11.82 17.21 8.50
CA GLY A 22 11.12 18.06 7.53
C GLY A 22 10.61 17.33 6.27
N GLU A 23 10.86 16.04 6.12
CA GLU A 23 10.31 15.21 5.03
C GLU A 23 8.88 14.77 5.35
N THR A 24 8.01 14.79 4.35
CA THR A 24 6.65 14.26 4.47
C THR A 24 6.52 12.90 3.78
N ILE A 25 5.50 12.13 4.16
CA ILE A 25 5.18 10.88 3.44
C ILE A 25 4.86 11.13 1.97
N GLU A 26 4.30 12.30 1.63
CA GLU A 26 4.03 12.69 0.26
C GLU A 26 5.33 12.86 -0.55
N ASP A 27 6.40 13.40 0.05
CA ASP A 27 7.71 13.53 -0.61
C ASP A 27 8.28 12.17 -0.98
N VAL A 28 8.18 11.20 -0.06
CA VAL A 28 8.57 9.80 -0.29
C VAL A 28 7.74 9.18 -1.42
N VAL A 29 6.41 9.33 -1.37
CA VAL A 29 5.50 8.82 -2.41
C VAL A 29 5.84 9.41 -3.78
N LYS A 30 6.08 10.72 -3.86
CA LYS A 30 6.47 11.40 -5.09
C LYS A 30 7.80 10.89 -5.65
N GLY A 31 8.79 10.69 -4.78
CA GLY A 31 10.08 10.11 -5.15
C GLY A 31 9.94 8.69 -5.70
N LEU A 32 9.22 7.83 -4.98
CA LEU A 32 8.98 6.44 -5.38
C LEU A 32 8.13 6.35 -6.65
N LYS A 33 7.12 7.20 -6.82
CA LYS A 33 6.33 7.27 -8.07
C LYS A 33 7.22 7.57 -9.27
N SER A 34 8.16 8.50 -9.13
CA SER A 34 9.15 8.81 -10.17
C SER A 34 10.06 7.62 -10.50
N ALA A 35 10.27 6.71 -9.54
CA ALA A 35 10.99 5.44 -9.74
C ALA A 35 10.09 4.28 -10.25
N GLY A 36 8.78 4.51 -10.39
CA GLY A 36 7.81 3.55 -10.91
C GLY A 36 7.00 2.80 -9.84
N LEU A 37 6.75 3.41 -8.69
CA LEU A 37 5.75 2.91 -7.73
C LEU A 37 4.37 2.78 -8.41
N GLY A 38 3.73 1.64 -8.20
CA GLY A 38 2.41 1.33 -8.79
C GLY A 38 1.28 1.29 -7.78
N GLY A 39 1.57 1.07 -6.50
CA GLY A 39 0.54 1.06 -5.45
C GLY A 39 1.03 1.54 -4.08
N ILE A 40 0.09 1.70 -3.15
CA ILE A 40 0.33 2.10 -1.75
C ILE A 40 -0.67 1.38 -0.84
N GLU A 41 -0.24 0.99 0.36
CA GLU A 41 -1.13 0.39 1.35
C GLU A 41 -1.97 1.47 2.03
N CYS A 42 -3.28 1.41 1.80
CA CYS A 42 -4.25 2.35 2.36
C CYS A 42 -5.02 1.73 3.53
N VAL A 43 -5.31 0.42 3.44
CA VAL A 43 -6.10 -0.31 4.45
C VAL A 43 -5.18 -1.26 5.21
N TYR A 44 -4.84 -0.89 6.45
CA TYR A 44 -3.90 -1.62 7.31
C TYR A 44 -4.47 -1.74 8.73
N SER A 45 -4.19 -2.85 9.42
CA SER A 45 -4.73 -3.16 10.74
C SER A 45 -4.53 -2.06 11.81
N LEU A 46 -3.47 -1.25 11.69
CA LEU A 46 -3.18 -0.18 12.65
C LEU A 46 -3.48 1.23 12.11
N HIS A 47 -4.15 1.33 10.96
CA HIS A 47 -4.63 2.62 10.46
C HIS A 47 -5.90 3.04 11.21
N THR A 48 -5.96 4.32 11.57
CA THR A 48 -7.24 4.97 11.90
C THR A 48 -8.05 5.22 10.60
N PRO A 49 -9.35 5.53 10.71
CA PRO A 49 -10.13 5.95 9.54
C PRO A 49 -9.56 7.17 8.83
N GLU A 50 -8.97 8.12 9.58
CA GLU A 50 -8.32 9.32 9.04
C GLU A 50 -7.04 8.96 8.28
N GLU A 51 -6.21 8.06 8.81
CA GLU A 51 -5.02 7.58 8.13
C GLU A 51 -5.38 6.83 6.84
N THR A 52 -6.41 5.97 6.89
CA THR A 52 -6.93 5.27 5.70
C THR A 52 -7.37 6.27 4.63
N THR A 53 -8.14 7.29 5.02
CA THR A 53 -8.59 8.36 4.11
C THR A 53 -7.41 9.11 3.52
N HIS A 54 -6.43 9.48 4.35
CA HIS A 54 -5.22 10.18 3.92
C HIS A 54 -4.44 9.40 2.85
N TYR A 55 -4.25 8.09 3.03
CA TYR A 55 -3.55 7.26 2.06
C TYR A 55 -4.36 6.99 0.79
N LEU A 56 -5.69 6.89 0.88
CA LEU A 56 -6.56 6.83 -0.31
C LEU A 56 -6.48 8.11 -1.14
N ASP A 57 -6.44 9.27 -0.48
CA ASP A 57 -6.27 10.57 -1.15
C ASP A 57 -4.91 10.68 -1.83
N LEU A 58 -3.83 10.21 -1.17
CA LEU A 58 -2.51 10.12 -1.78
C LEU A 58 -2.50 9.15 -2.97
N ALA A 59 -3.12 7.98 -2.84
CA ALA A 59 -3.20 7.00 -3.92
C ALA A 59 -3.86 7.62 -5.16
N LYS A 60 -4.99 8.31 -4.96
CA LYS A 60 -5.69 9.04 -6.02
C LYS A 60 -4.85 10.17 -6.61
N LYS A 61 -4.17 10.96 -5.78
CA LYS A 61 -3.35 12.10 -6.22
C LYS A 61 -2.18 11.69 -7.12
N TYR A 62 -1.59 10.53 -6.85
CA TYR A 62 -0.39 10.04 -7.55
C TYR A 62 -0.68 8.90 -8.54
N ASP A 63 -1.94 8.62 -8.83
CA ASP A 63 -2.36 7.54 -9.73
C ASP A 63 -1.72 6.20 -9.33
N LEU A 64 -1.93 5.83 -8.06
CA LEU A 64 -1.45 4.59 -7.46
C LEU A 64 -2.64 3.69 -7.15
N VAL A 65 -2.46 2.39 -7.36
CA VAL A 65 -3.43 1.38 -6.95
C VAL A 65 -3.47 1.31 -5.42
N PRO A 66 -4.64 1.53 -4.78
CA PRO A 66 -4.78 1.32 -3.34
C PRO A 66 -4.65 -0.18 -3.03
N THR A 67 -4.02 -0.50 -1.90
CA THR A 67 -3.83 -1.87 -1.44
C THR A 67 -4.12 -1.99 0.06
N GLY A 68 -4.16 -3.21 0.58
CA GLY A 68 -4.38 -3.45 2.00
C GLY A 68 -3.88 -4.82 2.46
N GLY A 69 -3.60 -4.94 3.75
CA GLY A 69 -3.04 -6.14 4.36
C GLY A 69 -3.16 -6.12 5.88
N SER A 70 -3.23 -7.30 6.48
CA SER A 70 -3.29 -7.40 7.94
C SER A 70 -1.92 -7.24 8.60
N ASP A 71 -0.84 -7.52 7.86
CA ASP A 71 0.52 -7.64 8.36
C ASP A 71 0.64 -8.65 9.52
N PHE A 72 -0.04 -9.78 9.38
CA PHE A 72 -0.06 -10.87 10.35
C PHE A 72 1.33 -11.51 10.54
N HIS A 73 1.77 -11.62 11.80
CA HIS A 73 3.07 -12.20 12.16
C HIS A 73 2.96 -13.32 13.22
N GLY A 74 1.76 -13.88 13.45
CA GLY A 74 1.54 -14.92 14.46
C GLY A 74 1.95 -14.47 15.85
N GLY A 75 2.77 -15.27 16.54
CA GLY A 75 3.17 -14.99 17.92
C GLY A 75 3.92 -13.66 18.15
N ASN A 76 4.43 -13.01 17.09
CA ASN A 76 5.08 -11.70 17.19
C ASN A 76 4.07 -10.53 17.20
N LYS A 77 2.85 -10.74 16.71
CA LYS A 77 1.72 -9.81 16.74
C LYS A 77 0.45 -10.59 17.11
N PRO A 78 0.36 -11.13 18.33
CA PRO A 78 -0.71 -12.03 18.73
C PRO A 78 -2.11 -11.40 18.69
N GLU A 79 -2.20 -10.09 18.62
CA GLU A 79 -3.43 -9.30 18.50
C GLU A 79 -3.94 -9.16 17.06
N ILE A 80 -3.09 -9.41 16.06
CA ILE A 80 -3.45 -9.32 14.65
C ILE A 80 -3.84 -10.70 14.17
N ASP A 81 -5.01 -10.83 13.57
CA ASP A 81 -5.48 -12.03 12.90
C ASP A 81 -5.20 -11.97 11.38
N MET A 82 -4.98 -13.14 10.79
CA MET A 82 -4.81 -13.27 9.34
C MET A 82 -6.10 -12.89 8.62
N GLY A 83 -6.03 -11.92 7.71
CA GLY A 83 -7.16 -11.46 6.89
C GLY A 83 -8.11 -10.47 7.58
N THR A 84 -8.26 -10.51 8.91
CA THR A 84 -9.19 -9.65 9.66
C THR A 84 -8.51 -8.59 10.52
N GLY A 85 -7.18 -8.63 10.66
CA GLY A 85 -6.43 -7.61 11.42
C GLY A 85 -6.86 -7.60 12.89
N LEU A 86 -7.30 -6.44 13.40
CA LEU A 86 -7.88 -6.30 14.74
C LEU A 86 -9.39 -6.64 14.82
N GLY A 87 -9.91 -7.38 13.83
CA GLY A 87 -11.32 -7.81 13.74
C GLY A 87 -12.20 -6.94 12.83
N SER A 88 -11.69 -5.80 12.34
CA SER A 88 -12.43 -4.86 11.49
C SER A 88 -11.76 -4.59 10.14
N LEU A 89 -10.64 -5.26 9.84
CA LEU A 89 -9.97 -5.09 8.56
C LEU A 89 -10.85 -5.64 7.44
N ALA A 90 -11.11 -4.80 6.45
CA ALA A 90 -11.84 -5.17 5.24
C ALA A 90 -11.13 -4.56 4.04
N VAL A 91 -10.35 -5.38 3.33
CA VAL A 91 -9.64 -4.97 2.11
C VAL A 91 -10.54 -5.27 0.89
N PRO A 92 -10.94 -4.25 0.11
CA PRO A 92 -11.74 -4.46 -1.10
C PRO A 92 -11.03 -5.35 -2.12
N LEU A 93 -11.74 -6.30 -2.73
CA LEU A 93 -11.18 -7.17 -3.78
C LEU A 93 -10.73 -6.39 -5.01
N GLU A 94 -11.39 -5.26 -5.31
CA GLU A 94 -11.02 -4.36 -6.41
C GLU A 94 -9.56 -3.84 -6.31
N PHE A 95 -8.95 -3.88 -5.12
CA PHE A 95 -7.55 -3.53 -4.95
C PHE A 95 -6.62 -4.57 -5.60
N ALA A 96 -6.98 -5.85 -5.51
CA ALA A 96 -6.27 -6.93 -6.20
C ALA A 96 -6.49 -6.82 -7.72
N ASP A 97 -7.73 -6.60 -8.16
CA ASP A 97 -8.05 -6.42 -9.58
C ASP A 97 -7.24 -5.26 -10.20
N GLY A 98 -7.06 -4.15 -9.46
CA GLY A 98 -6.26 -3.02 -9.89
C GLY A 98 -4.77 -3.35 -10.06
N LEU A 99 -4.21 -4.19 -9.17
CA LEU A 99 -2.82 -4.65 -9.30
C LEU A 99 -2.64 -5.58 -10.50
N GLU A 100 -3.58 -6.49 -10.73
CA GLU A 100 -3.58 -7.40 -11.88
C GLU A 100 -3.62 -6.61 -13.20
N GLN A 101 -4.56 -5.68 -13.34
CA GLN A 101 -4.67 -4.82 -14.52
C GLN A 101 -3.40 -4.01 -14.76
N LEU A 102 -2.79 -3.46 -13.70
CA LEU A 102 -1.55 -2.70 -13.83
C LEU A 102 -0.39 -3.59 -14.28
N ALA A 103 -0.27 -4.81 -13.73
CA ALA A 103 0.76 -5.77 -14.13
C ALA A 103 0.62 -6.18 -15.61
N GLU A 104 -0.59 -6.50 -16.07
CA GLU A 104 -0.88 -6.86 -17.46
C GLU A 104 -0.57 -5.73 -18.44
N SER A 105 -0.93 -4.50 -18.08
CA SER A 105 -0.65 -3.32 -18.89
C SER A 105 0.85 -3.04 -19.05
N ALA A 106 1.65 -3.44 -18.06
CA ALA A 106 3.10 -3.30 -18.08
C ALA A 106 3.77 -4.42 -18.90
N ALA A 107 3.21 -5.64 -18.90
CA ALA A 107 3.70 -6.76 -19.69
C ALA A 107 3.42 -6.61 -21.21
N SER A 108 2.46 -5.76 -21.57
CA SER A 108 2.09 -5.47 -22.97
C SER A 108 2.95 -4.39 -23.63
N LYS A 109 3.97 -3.86 -22.95
CA LYS A 109 4.91 -2.83 -23.43
C LYS A 109 6.30 -3.40 -23.66
#